data_AF-A0A7X7MZV4-F1
#
_entry.id   AF-A0A7X7MZV4-F1
#
_cell.length_a   1.000
_cell.length_b   1.000
_cell.length_c   1.000
_cell.angle_alpha   90.00
_cell.angle_beta   90.00
_cell.angle_gamma   90.00
#
_symmetry.space_group_name_H-M   'P 1'
#
loop_
_entity.id
_entity.type
_entity.pdbx_description
1 polymer ?
#
loop_
_entity_poly.entity_id
_entity_poly.type
_entity_poly.pdbx_seq_one_letter_code
_entity_poly.pdbx_strand_id
1 'polypeptide(L)'
;MDFFKSMQVERPEFNLLPVGEHVVRLIRAEETDSFSQFNGEQKKKDFGWKDRTPQLAITVVAAEEGKSGGMTHRLNGLGYIKYNDLSDAQKESGEYEDIGGYACSANEDGQMVREISHEHTKQCKNILNQFAASVGAQAGESLGDVLTRAIANQVKFRVTVINDEYDGREQLRLSRFKAVANVMSELE
;
A
#
# COMPACT_ATOMS: atom_id res chain seq x y z
N MET A 1 -21.63 -32.36 -12.18
CA MET A 1 -21.41 -30.94 -11.86
C MET A 1 -19.92 -30.70 -11.96
N ASP A 2 -19.47 -29.83 -12.84
CA ASP A 2 -18.05 -29.62 -13.12
C ASP A 2 -17.47 -28.68 -12.05
N PHE A 3 -16.88 -29.26 -11.00
CA PHE A 3 -16.48 -28.58 -9.76
C PHE A 3 -15.73 -27.27 -10.03
N PHE A 4 -14.75 -27.31 -10.93
CA PHE A 4 -13.93 -26.13 -11.27
C PHE A 4 -14.72 -25.04 -12.03
N LYS A 5 -15.75 -25.40 -12.79
CA LYS A 5 -16.61 -24.43 -13.49
C LYS A 5 -17.62 -23.76 -12.57
N SER A 6 -18.01 -24.43 -11.48
CA SER A 6 -18.90 -23.88 -10.45
C SER A 6 -18.16 -23.14 -9.33
N MET A 7 -16.84 -23.28 -9.27
CA MET A 7 -16.04 -22.65 -8.23
C MET A 7 -15.94 -21.14 -8.47
N GLN A 8 -16.38 -20.34 -7.49
CA GLN A 8 -16.07 -18.93 -7.45
C GLN A 8 -14.70 -18.76 -6.81
N VAL A 9 -13.76 -18.12 -7.50
CA VAL A 9 -12.41 -17.91 -6.99
C VAL A 9 -12.47 -16.82 -5.91
N GLU A 10 -12.26 -17.22 -4.66
CA GLU A 10 -12.11 -16.30 -3.54
C GLU A 10 -10.66 -15.85 -3.39
N ARG A 11 -10.45 -14.80 -2.59
CA ARG A 11 -9.09 -14.39 -2.24
C ARG A 11 -8.46 -15.46 -1.36
N PRO A 12 -7.19 -15.81 -1.56
CA PRO A 12 -6.53 -16.74 -0.67
C PRO A 12 -6.48 -16.15 0.74
N GLU A 13 -6.95 -16.91 1.72
CA GLU A 13 -6.71 -16.62 3.13
C GLU A 13 -5.35 -17.20 3.53
N PHE A 14 -4.50 -16.36 4.12
CA PHE A 14 -3.19 -16.76 4.61
C PHE A 14 -3.15 -16.69 6.12
N ASN A 15 -2.40 -17.60 6.74
CA ASN A 15 -1.84 -17.29 8.06
C ASN A 15 -1.02 -16.01 7.93
N LEU A 16 -1.32 -14.99 8.74
CA LEU A 16 -0.61 -13.72 8.65
C LEU A 16 0.86 -13.91 8.96
N LEU A 17 1.73 -13.22 8.22
CA LEU A 17 3.16 -13.16 8.57
C LEU A 17 3.30 -12.56 9.98
N PRO A 18 4.07 -13.18 10.89
CA PRO A 18 4.26 -12.63 12.22
C PRO A 18 5.11 -11.36 12.15
N VAL A 19 5.09 -10.56 13.22
CA VAL A 19 5.98 -9.39 13.36
C VAL A 19 7.44 -9.82 13.23
N GLY A 20 8.24 -9.08 12.47
CA GLY A 20 9.65 -9.38 12.23
C GLY A 20 10.08 -9.25 10.77
N GLU A 21 11.32 -9.62 10.48
CA GLU A 21 11.86 -9.63 9.12
C GLU A 21 11.58 -10.95 8.41
N HIS A 22 11.17 -10.86 7.14
CA HIS A 22 10.83 -12.00 6.30
C HIS A 22 11.39 -11.85 4.90
N VAL A 23 11.82 -12.95 4.30
CA VAL A 23 11.98 -13.02 2.85
C VAL A 23 10.66 -13.48 2.24
N VAL A 24 10.13 -12.65 1.34
CA VAL A 24 8.84 -12.85 0.70
C VAL A 24 8.97 -12.80 -0.82
N ARG A 25 7.92 -13.23 -1.50
CA ARG A 25 7.72 -13.00 -2.94
C ARG A 25 6.35 -12.42 -3.20
N LEU A 26 6.22 -11.67 -4.29
CA LEU A 26 4.95 -11.09 -4.73
C LEU A 26 4.14 -12.15 -5.47
N ILE A 27 2.84 -12.23 -5.19
CA ILE A 27 1.90 -13.10 -5.94
C ILE A 27 0.79 -12.31 -6.63
N ARG A 28 0.58 -11.05 -6.24
CA ARG A 28 -0.45 -10.17 -6.80
C ARG A 28 -0.10 -8.72 -6.52
N ALA A 29 -0.31 -7.84 -7.50
CA ALA A 29 -0.28 -6.39 -7.32
C ALA A 29 -1.36 -5.75 -8.17
N GLU A 30 -2.17 -4.86 -7.59
CA GLU A 30 -3.32 -4.25 -8.25
C GLU A 30 -3.48 -2.79 -7.85
N GLU A 31 -3.82 -1.95 -8.81
CA GLU A 31 -4.26 -0.59 -8.55
C GLU A 31 -5.64 -0.60 -7.87
N THR A 32 -5.79 0.26 -6.89
CA THR A 32 -7.02 0.43 -6.11
C THR A 32 -7.05 1.84 -5.51
N ASP A 33 -8.00 2.09 -4.62
CA ASP A 33 -8.13 3.37 -3.93
C ASP A 33 -8.59 3.23 -2.48
N SER A 34 -8.51 4.34 -1.74
CA SER A 34 -8.92 4.40 -0.33
C SER A 34 -10.39 4.03 -0.09
N PHE A 35 -11.27 4.18 -1.09
CA PHE A 35 -12.70 3.92 -0.98
C PHE A 35 -13.07 2.51 -1.38
N SER A 36 -12.17 1.79 -2.04
CA SER A 36 -12.38 0.42 -2.47
C SER A 36 -11.90 -0.56 -1.40
N GLN A 37 -12.70 -1.59 -1.16
CA GLN A 37 -12.32 -2.77 -0.40
C GLN A 37 -11.27 -3.57 -1.17
N PHE A 38 -10.67 -4.55 -0.48
CA PHE A 38 -9.71 -5.41 -1.13
C PHE A 38 -10.35 -6.11 -2.33
N ASN A 39 -11.52 -6.73 -2.17
CA ASN A 39 -12.29 -7.39 -3.23
C ASN A 39 -12.79 -6.48 -4.38
N GLY A 40 -12.46 -5.18 -4.38
CA GLY A 40 -12.88 -4.22 -5.41
C GLY A 40 -14.26 -3.58 -5.15
N GLU A 41 -15.02 -4.08 -4.18
CA GLU A 41 -16.29 -3.45 -3.80
C GLU A 41 -16.06 -2.09 -3.15
N GLN A 42 -17.01 -1.17 -3.29
CA GLN A 42 -16.93 0.10 -2.57
C GLN A 42 -17.13 -0.12 -1.06
N LYS A 43 -16.34 0.58 -0.25
CA LYS A 43 -16.53 0.65 1.19
C LYS A 43 -17.82 1.40 1.47
N LYS A 44 -18.63 0.87 2.39
CA LYS A 44 -19.89 1.49 2.81
C LYS A 44 -19.71 2.65 3.80
N LYS A 45 -18.47 2.88 4.27
CA LYS A 45 -18.14 3.95 5.21
C LYS A 45 -18.23 5.29 4.49
N ASP A 46 -18.92 6.26 5.10
CA ASP A 46 -18.76 7.65 4.73
C ASP A 46 -17.45 8.18 5.33
N PHE A 47 -16.60 8.72 4.46
CA PHE A 47 -15.30 9.26 4.86
C PHE A 47 -15.38 10.72 5.30
N GLY A 48 -16.44 11.44 4.92
CA GLY A 48 -16.55 12.88 5.14
C GLY A 48 -15.81 13.75 4.11
N TRP A 49 -14.91 13.16 3.32
CA TRP A 49 -14.29 13.76 2.13
C TRP A 49 -14.58 12.94 0.86
N LYS A 50 -14.39 13.53 -0.31
CA LYS A 50 -14.74 12.91 -1.62
C LYS A 50 -13.53 12.49 -2.47
N ASP A 51 -12.35 13.05 -2.22
CA ASP A 51 -11.15 12.68 -2.97
C ASP A 51 -10.69 11.26 -2.61
N ARG A 52 -10.38 10.46 -3.63
CA ARG A 52 -9.88 9.09 -3.47
C ARG A 52 -8.36 9.11 -3.47
N THR A 53 -7.73 8.41 -2.53
CA THR A 53 -6.28 8.19 -2.55
C THR A 53 -5.95 7.03 -3.47
N PRO A 54 -5.17 7.23 -4.54
CA PRO A 54 -4.65 6.13 -5.35
C PRO A 54 -3.77 5.22 -4.49
N GLN A 55 -3.94 3.91 -4.62
CA GLN A 55 -3.26 2.91 -3.81
C GLN A 55 -2.80 1.74 -4.67
N LEU A 56 -1.64 1.16 -4.36
CA LEU A 56 -1.21 -0.13 -4.88
C LEU A 56 -1.43 -1.19 -3.79
N ALA A 57 -2.33 -2.14 -4.04
CA ALA A 57 -2.52 -3.30 -3.18
C ALA A 57 -1.57 -4.42 -3.62
N ILE A 58 -0.67 -4.82 -2.73
CA ILE A 58 0.28 -5.92 -2.96
C ILE A 58 -0.05 -7.10 -2.05
N THR A 59 0.03 -8.32 -2.58
CA THR A 59 -0.07 -9.55 -1.78
C THR A 59 1.25 -10.29 -1.85
N VAL A 60 1.85 -10.50 -0.68
CA VAL A 60 3.13 -11.19 -0.51
C VAL A 60 2.94 -12.47 0.27
N VAL A 61 3.79 -13.47 0.00
CA VAL A 61 3.85 -14.73 0.73
C VAL A 61 5.28 -15.04 1.15
N ALA A 62 5.47 -15.75 2.26
CA ALA A 62 6.78 -16.25 2.68
C ALA A 62 7.46 -17.03 1.55
N ALA A 63 8.76 -16.77 1.34
CA ALA A 63 9.57 -17.42 0.32
C ALA A 63 10.78 -18.18 0.90
N GLU A 64 10.88 -18.25 2.22
CA GLU A 64 11.86 -19.04 2.96
C GLU A 64 11.37 -20.47 3.14
N GLU A 65 12.28 -21.43 3.04
CA GLU A 65 11.97 -22.83 3.25
C GLU A 65 11.47 -23.06 4.68
N GLY A 66 10.42 -23.86 4.83
CA GLY A 66 9.80 -24.15 6.13
C GLY A 66 8.98 -23.00 6.74
N LYS A 67 8.95 -21.80 6.12
CA LYS A 67 8.07 -20.70 6.55
C LYS A 67 6.80 -20.67 5.73
N SER A 68 5.69 -20.28 6.36
CA SER A 68 4.40 -20.11 5.70
C SER A 68 3.75 -18.82 6.18
N GLY A 69 2.86 -18.29 5.34
CA GLY A 69 2.07 -17.12 5.64
C GLY A 69 2.16 -16.06 4.54
N GLY A 70 1.25 -15.10 4.62
CA GLY A 70 1.13 -14.05 3.63
C GLY A 70 0.31 -12.89 4.15
N MET A 71 0.39 -11.76 3.45
CA MET A 71 -0.42 -10.60 3.78
C MET A 71 -0.66 -9.74 2.56
N THR A 72 -1.80 -9.05 2.58
CA THR A 72 -2.08 -7.98 1.62
C THR A 72 -1.85 -6.64 2.30
N HIS A 73 -1.10 -5.76 1.63
CA HIS A 73 -0.78 -4.42 2.13
C HIS A 73 -1.08 -3.38 1.06
N ARG A 74 -1.40 -2.15 1.47
CA ARG A 74 -1.68 -1.04 0.56
C ARG A 74 -0.60 0.03 0.68
N LEU A 75 -0.03 0.41 -0.45
CA LEU A 75 0.92 1.50 -0.56
C LEU A 75 0.18 2.71 -1.14
N ASN A 76 0.16 3.83 -0.41
CA ASN A 76 -0.48 5.06 -0.88
C ASN A 76 0.36 5.72 -1.98
N GLY A 77 -0.30 6.29 -2.98
CA GLY A 77 0.32 7.12 -4.02
C GLY A 77 0.34 8.62 -3.67
N LEU A 78 -0.51 9.06 -2.75
CA LEU A 78 -0.63 10.45 -2.30
C LEU A 78 -0.58 10.54 -0.77
N GLY A 79 -0.04 11.66 -0.29
CA GLY A 79 -0.05 12.05 1.12
C GLY A 79 -0.82 13.35 1.33
N TYR A 80 -1.42 13.51 2.50
CA TYR A 80 -2.32 14.62 2.83
C TYR A 80 -1.84 15.33 4.08
N ILE A 81 -2.21 16.60 4.22
CA ILE A 81 -1.93 17.39 5.43
C ILE A 81 -2.83 16.88 6.56
N LYS A 82 -2.25 16.59 7.74
CA LYS A 82 -3.07 16.34 8.93
C LYS A 82 -3.53 17.67 9.50
N TYR A 83 -4.74 17.72 10.04
CA TYR A 83 -5.26 18.96 10.62
C TYR A 83 -4.36 19.51 11.74
N ASN A 84 -3.76 18.62 12.53
CA ASN A 84 -2.83 18.99 13.59
C ASN A 84 -1.51 19.59 13.08
N ASP A 85 -1.14 19.33 11.82
CA ASP A 85 0.08 19.86 11.20
C ASP A 85 -0.13 21.31 10.68
N LEU A 86 -1.38 21.80 10.64
CA LEU A 86 -1.68 23.19 10.29
C LEU A 86 -1.15 24.15 11.36
N SER A 87 -0.63 25.29 10.91
CA SER A 87 -0.28 26.40 11.80
C SER A 87 -1.53 27.02 12.44
N ASP A 88 -1.36 27.72 13.57
CA ASP A 88 -2.49 28.37 14.26
C ASP A 88 -3.22 29.37 13.34
N ALA A 89 -2.48 30.14 12.53
CA ALA A 89 -3.07 31.05 11.56
C ALA A 89 -3.92 30.34 10.49
N GLN A 90 -3.52 29.14 10.06
CA GLN A 90 -4.30 28.33 9.11
C GLN A 90 -5.54 27.72 9.77
N LYS A 91 -5.48 27.38 11.06
CA LYS A 91 -6.65 26.91 11.82
C LYS A 91 -7.63 28.06 12.07
N GLU A 92 -7.12 29.26 12.32
CA GLU A 92 -7.92 30.47 12.55
C GLU A 92 -8.54 31.06 11.29
N SER A 93 -8.02 30.74 10.09
CA SER A 93 -8.57 31.25 8.82
C SER A 93 -9.97 30.74 8.50
N GLY A 94 -10.38 29.60 9.09
CA GLY A 94 -11.64 28.93 8.79
C GLY A 94 -11.68 28.23 7.43
N GLU A 95 -10.54 28.17 6.72
CA GLU A 95 -10.43 27.53 5.40
C GLU A 95 -10.47 26.00 5.47
N TYR A 96 -10.00 25.42 6.58
CA TYR A 96 -9.88 23.98 6.77
C TYR A 96 -10.78 23.47 7.89
N GLU A 97 -11.39 22.31 7.68
CA GLU A 97 -12.10 21.54 8.69
C GLU A 97 -11.31 20.27 9.05
N ASP A 98 -11.37 19.85 10.32
CA ASP A 98 -10.83 18.56 10.76
C ASP A 98 -11.83 17.44 10.47
N ILE A 99 -11.56 16.67 9.43
CA ILE A 99 -12.36 15.49 9.09
C ILE A 99 -11.46 14.27 9.15
N GLY A 100 -11.67 13.44 10.18
CA GLY A 100 -10.89 12.22 10.38
C GLY A 100 -9.39 12.45 10.58
N GLY A 101 -9.00 13.61 11.14
CA GLY A 101 -7.60 13.98 11.39
C GLY A 101 -6.90 14.63 10.21
N TYR A 102 -7.58 14.85 9.09
CA TYR A 102 -7.04 15.50 7.89
C TYR A 102 -7.56 16.92 7.76
N ALA A 103 -6.69 17.80 7.26
CA ALA A 103 -7.10 19.13 6.83
C ALA A 103 -7.94 19.01 5.54
N CYS A 104 -9.20 19.38 5.62
CA CYS A 104 -10.13 19.30 4.48
C CYS A 104 -10.68 20.69 4.13
N SER A 105 -10.80 20.99 2.85
CA SER A 105 -11.39 22.24 2.34
C SER A 105 -12.43 21.93 1.27
N ALA A 106 -13.37 22.85 1.04
CA ALA A 106 -14.34 22.72 -0.03
C ALA A 106 -13.67 23.02 -1.38
N ASN A 107 -13.81 22.11 -2.35
CA ASN A 107 -13.39 22.37 -3.72
C ASN A 107 -14.37 23.30 -4.46
N GLU A 108 -14.12 23.58 -5.74
CA GLU A 108 -14.97 24.43 -6.59
C GLU A 108 -16.43 23.95 -6.69
N ASP A 109 -16.66 22.64 -6.54
CA ASP A 109 -17.99 22.01 -6.54
C ASP A 109 -18.65 22.01 -5.15
N GLY A 110 -18.03 22.62 -4.15
CA GLY A 110 -18.50 22.63 -2.75
C GLY A 110 -18.33 21.30 -2.03
N GLN A 111 -17.53 20.37 -2.56
CA GLN A 111 -17.27 19.07 -1.94
C GLN A 111 -16.05 19.15 -1.03
N MET A 112 -16.16 18.59 0.18
CA MET A 112 -15.01 18.47 1.07
C MET A 112 -13.98 17.49 0.49
N VAL A 113 -12.76 17.98 0.33
CA VAL A 113 -11.59 17.22 -0.12
C VAL A 113 -10.43 17.45 0.81
N ARG A 114 -9.54 16.46 0.93
CA ARG A 114 -8.32 16.59 1.73
C ARG A 114 -7.26 17.40 1.00
N GLU A 115 -6.56 18.24 1.74
CA GLU A 115 -5.45 19.03 1.20
C GLU A 115 -4.22 18.14 0.95
N ILE A 116 -3.68 18.20 -0.27
CA ILE A 116 -2.54 17.36 -0.68
C ILE A 116 -1.25 17.93 -0.10
N SER A 117 -0.49 17.10 0.59
CA SER A 117 0.86 17.45 1.03
C SER A 117 1.90 16.99 0.01
N HIS A 118 2.64 17.93 -0.57
CA HIS A 118 3.76 17.61 -1.47
C HIS A 118 4.84 16.79 -0.76
N GLU A 119 5.11 17.11 0.52
CA GLU A 119 6.09 16.39 1.32
C GLU A 119 5.65 14.95 1.60
N HIS A 120 4.44 14.76 2.12
CA HIS A 120 3.92 13.42 2.41
C HIS A 120 3.74 12.60 1.12
N THR A 121 3.34 13.24 0.02
CA THR A 121 3.27 12.60 -1.30
C THR A 121 4.65 12.14 -1.77
N LYS A 122 5.71 12.93 -1.54
CA LYS A 122 7.09 12.50 -1.82
C LYS A 122 7.50 11.30 -0.98
N GLN A 123 7.11 11.24 0.29
CA GLN A 123 7.36 10.08 1.16
C GLN A 123 6.63 8.82 0.66
N CYS A 124 5.35 8.94 0.28
CA CYS A 124 4.57 7.87 -0.35
C CYS A 124 5.24 7.34 -1.63
N LYS A 125 5.67 8.24 -2.52
CA LYS A 125 6.43 7.89 -3.74
C LYS A 125 7.75 7.20 -3.42
N ASN A 126 8.47 7.64 -2.39
CA ASN A 126 9.72 7.00 -1.97
C ASN A 126 9.49 5.56 -1.49
N ILE A 127 8.40 5.28 -0.77
CA ILE A 127 8.05 3.92 -0.35
C ILE A 127 7.75 3.05 -1.57
N LEU A 128 6.96 3.55 -2.53
CA LEU A 128 6.69 2.85 -3.79
C LEU A 128 7.99 2.58 -4.58
N ASN A 129 8.90 3.55 -4.63
CA ASN A 129 10.21 3.38 -5.30
C ASN A 129 11.10 2.37 -4.58
N GLN A 130 11.13 2.35 -3.25
CA GLN A 130 11.86 1.35 -2.46
C GLN A 130 11.30 -0.05 -2.71
N PHE A 131 9.97 -0.19 -2.74
CA PHE A 131 9.31 -1.43 -3.08
C PHE A 131 9.67 -1.86 -4.52
N ALA A 132 9.54 -0.98 -5.50
CA ALA A 132 9.89 -1.25 -6.89
C ALA A 132 11.35 -1.70 -7.03
N ALA A 133 12.29 -0.99 -6.42
CA ALA A 133 13.71 -1.35 -6.40
C ALA A 133 13.94 -2.72 -5.74
N SER A 134 13.20 -3.04 -4.67
CA SER A 134 13.31 -4.33 -3.99
C SER A 134 12.92 -5.53 -4.86
N VAL A 135 12.02 -5.31 -5.82
CA VAL A 135 11.59 -6.33 -6.80
C VAL A 135 12.36 -6.24 -8.13
N GLY A 136 13.43 -5.45 -8.17
CA GLY A 136 14.35 -5.36 -9.32
C GLY A 136 13.96 -4.33 -10.38
N ALA A 137 13.24 -3.26 -10.01
CA ALA A 137 13.03 -2.13 -10.90
C ALA A 137 14.34 -1.36 -11.16
N GLN A 138 14.52 -0.91 -12.39
CA GLN A 138 15.50 0.09 -12.80
C GLN A 138 14.84 1.45 -13.03
N ALA A 139 15.62 2.52 -12.93
CA ALA A 139 15.12 3.87 -13.16
C ALA A 139 14.59 4.02 -14.60
N GLY A 140 13.38 4.58 -14.73
CA GLY A 140 12.72 4.77 -16.02
C GLY A 140 11.84 3.60 -16.47
N GLU A 141 11.85 2.46 -15.75
CA GLU A 141 10.92 1.36 -16.05
C GLU A 141 9.48 1.69 -15.60
N SER A 142 8.51 1.14 -16.33
CA SER A 142 7.10 1.11 -15.91
C SER A 142 6.93 0.19 -14.71
N LEU A 143 6.31 0.69 -13.64
CA LEU A 143 6.04 -0.12 -12.45
C LEU A 143 5.17 -1.34 -12.76
N GLY A 144 4.19 -1.23 -13.66
CA GLY A 144 3.32 -2.36 -14.04
C GLY A 144 4.10 -3.51 -14.67
N ASP A 145 5.05 -3.21 -15.55
CA ASP A 145 5.89 -4.22 -16.21
C ASP A 145 6.84 -4.89 -15.22
N VAL A 146 7.45 -4.09 -14.34
CA VAL A 146 8.29 -4.60 -13.25
C VAL A 146 7.51 -5.58 -12.37
N LEU A 147 6.29 -5.23 -11.96
CA LEU A 147 5.49 -6.07 -11.07
C LEU A 147 5.08 -7.38 -11.76
N THR A 148 4.69 -7.31 -13.03
CA THR A 148 4.37 -8.50 -13.84
C THR A 148 5.57 -9.44 -13.92
N ARG A 149 6.75 -8.89 -14.24
CA ARG A 149 8.02 -9.64 -14.28
C ARG A 149 8.38 -10.22 -12.92
N ALA A 150 8.24 -9.45 -11.85
CA ALA A 150 8.58 -9.87 -10.50
C ALA A 150 7.71 -11.05 -10.01
N ILE A 151 6.41 -11.03 -10.33
CA ILE A 151 5.48 -12.13 -10.03
C ILE A 151 5.86 -13.38 -10.83
N ALA A 152 6.07 -13.23 -12.14
CA ALA A 152 6.41 -14.35 -13.04
C ALA A 152 7.73 -15.03 -12.62
N ASN A 153 8.74 -14.23 -12.30
CA ASN A 153 10.06 -14.71 -11.90
C ASN A 153 10.16 -15.07 -10.40
N GLN A 154 9.06 -14.92 -9.65
CA GLN A 154 9.01 -15.17 -8.21
C GLN A 154 10.13 -14.45 -7.43
N VAL A 155 10.40 -13.19 -7.80
CA VAL A 155 11.50 -12.41 -7.23
C VAL A 155 11.35 -12.33 -5.71
N LYS A 156 12.41 -12.73 -5.00
CA LYS A 156 12.47 -12.70 -3.54
C LYS A 156 12.99 -11.35 -3.07
N PHE A 157 12.35 -10.80 -2.05
CA PHE A 157 12.75 -9.55 -1.41
C PHE A 157 12.46 -9.60 0.08
N ARG A 158 13.12 -8.74 0.86
CA ARG A 158 12.93 -8.63 2.30
C ARG A 158 11.91 -7.56 2.64
N VAL A 159 11.10 -7.85 3.64
CA VAL A 159 10.17 -6.92 4.28
C VAL A 159 10.26 -7.06 5.79
N THR A 160 9.94 -6.00 6.51
CA THR A 160 9.70 -6.03 7.95
C THR A 160 8.21 -5.87 8.20
N VAL A 161 7.60 -6.88 8.81
CA VAL A 161 6.23 -6.82 9.34
C VAL A 161 6.29 -6.13 10.69
N ILE A 162 5.56 -5.04 10.83
CA ILE A 162 5.41 -4.30 12.09
C ILE A 162 3.95 -4.33 12.53
N ASN A 163 3.74 -4.19 13.85
CA ASN A 163 2.42 -3.91 14.40
C ASN A 163 2.33 -2.41 14.67
N ASP A 164 1.33 -1.75 14.08
CA ASP A 164 1.11 -0.32 14.18
C ASP A 164 -0.34 -0.09 14.65
N GLU A 165 -0.54 0.84 15.58
CA GLU A 165 -1.89 1.16 16.05
C GLU A 165 -2.55 2.15 15.10
N TYR A 166 -3.74 1.82 14.60
CA TYR A 166 -4.53 2.69 13.75
C TYR A 166 -5.99 2.72 14.22
N ASP A 167 -6.48 3.89 14.59
CA ASP A 167 -7.82 4.09 15.18
C ASP A 167 -8.13 3.13 16.36
N GLY A 168 -7.17 2.94 17.26
CA GLY A 168 -7.33 2.07 18.43
C GLY A 168 -7.31 0.57 18.11
N ARG A 169 -6.86 0.18 16.92
CA ARG A 169 -6.74 -1.22 16.49
C ARG A 169 -5.33 -1.52 16.04
N GLU A 170 -4.80 -2.64 16.50
CA GLU A 170 -3.56 -3.20 15.99
C GLU A 170 -3.72 -3.56 14.50
N GLN A 171 -2.78 -3.09 13.69
CA GLN A 171 -2.74 -3.34 12.26
C GLN A 171 -1.33 -3.75 11.85
N LEU A 172 -1.22 -4.94 11.25
CA LEU A 172 0.04 -5.38 10.64
C LEU A 172 0.33 -4.60 9.36
N ARG A 173 1.55 -4.12 9.23
CA ARG A 173 2.02 -3.34 8.07
C ARG A 173 3.33 -3.87 7.53
N LEU A 174 3.50 -3.77 6.21
CA LEU A 174 4.79 -4.01 5.57
C LEU A 174 5.60 -2.73 5.58
N SER A 175 6.86 -2.85 5.97
CA SER A 175 7.82 -1.75 5.97
C SER A 175 9.19 -2.24 5.48
N ARG A 176 10.12 -1.30 5.24
CA ARG A 176 11.54 -1.59 4.95
C ARG A 176 11.74 -2.62 3.81
N PHE A 177 11.20 -2.32 2.64
CA PHE A 177 11.42 -3.11 1.43
C PHE A 177 12.90 -3.10 1.03
N LYS A 178 13.51 -4.27 0.88
CA LYS A 178 14.91 -4.41 0.46
C LYS A 178 15.05 -5.56 -0.52
N ALA A 179 15.83 -5.37 -1.57
CA ALA A 179 16.22 -6.49 -2.41
C ALA A 179 16.94 -7.55 -1.55
N VAL A 180 16.64 -8.83 -1.77
CA VAL A 180 17.59 -9.87 -1.38
C VAL A 180 18.75 -9.70 -2.35
N ALA A 181 19.97 -9.56 -1.84
CA ALA A 181 21.14 -9.58 -2.70
C ALA A 181 21.10 -10.89 -3.48
N ASN A 182 20.74 -10.83 -4.76
CA ASN A 182 21.08 -11.90 -5.65
C ASN A 182 22.59 -11.86 -5.73
N VAL A 183 23.21 -12.98 -5.36
CA VAL A 183 24.56 -13.34 -5.77
C VAL A 183 24.54 -13.38 -7.30
N MET A 184 24.62 -12.21 -7.93
CA MET A 184 24.85 -12.02 -9.36
C MET A 184 26.36 -11.81 -9.59
N SER A 185 27.19 -12.60 -8.90
CA SER A 185 28.65 -12.55 -9.00
C SER A 185 29.30 -13.90 -9.31
N GLU A 186 28.56 -14.88 -9.83
CA GLU A 186 29.13 -16.18 -10.25
C GLU A 186 28.63 -16.64 -11.61
N LEU A 187 28.42 -15.70 -12.54
CA LEU A 187 28.31 -15.98 -13.97
C LEU A 187 29.07 -14.89 -14.75
N GLU A 188 30.38 -14.80 -14.50
CA GLU A 188 31.39 -14.35 -15.47
C GLU A 188 32.36 -15.50 -15.73
#